data_AF-A0AAU4T1A7-F1
#
_entry.id   AF-A0AAU4T1A7-F1
#
_cell.length_a   1.000
_cell.length_b   1.000
_cell.length_c   1.000
_cell.angle_alpha   90.00
_cell.angle_beta   90.00
_cell.angle_gamma   90.00
#
_symmetry.space_group_name_H-M   'P 1'
#
loop_
_entity.id
_entity.type
_entity.pdbx_description
1 polymer ?
#
loop_
_entity_poly.entity_id
_entity_poly.type
_entity_poly.pdbx_seq_one_letter_code
_entity_poly.pdbx_strand_id
1 'polypeptide(L)'
;MSATKIPGPGTNVAVCRKERGLSQVALARRAGVSVSLLSKIEVGDRALTQGIAAALAQAMGLTLDELLGTAPVAKTDETSLTALNYAIRRFDIADAPPPHPEDLPRELAALNEHRYKTELSAVLRKVPGALTRVTNFAHATQSPDAWTRVADTYSVVYWLAARHRWMHLAELAVMKQRVAAERANPISATVAARDEAGTFLNSGDFAGGLGIIDRAVVEAETTLRGRDRAFGLGILHLRGLTLAGRLKDKATADQHIGAAWRTAEGYGEDLDEHGIHFGPDQTATHVISTYSDMDQHRTALGTADDLFRGGTSLPPPGLAPCT
;
A
#
# COMPACT_ATOMS: atom_id res chain seq x y z
N MET A 1 18.31 27.52 21.24
CA MET A 1 18.22 26.84 19.93
C MET A 1 16.78 26.37 19.78
N SER A 2 16.01 27.06 18.94
CA SER A 2 14.56 26.84 18.81
C SER A 2 14.30 25.51 18.12
N ALA A 3 13.48 24.65 18.75
CA ALA A 3 13.01 23.42 18.12
C ALA A 3 12.29 23.79 16.81
N THR A 4 12.81 23.30 15.67
CA THR A 4 12.22 23.52 14.36
C THR A 4 10.81 22.91 14.37
N LYS A 5 9.80 23.75 14.55
CA LYS A 5 8.39 23.35 14.54
C LYS A 5 8.05 23.05 13.08
N ILE A 6 7.98 21.76 12.74
CA ILE A 6 7.69 21.34 11.37
C ILE A 6 6.26 21.80 11.04
N PRO A 7 6.07 22.52 9.93
CA PRO A 7 4.75 22.96 9.52
C PRO A 7 3.84 21.76 9.24
N GLY A 8 2.57 21.84 9.63
CA GLY A 8 1.59 20.83 9.22
C GLY A 8 1.51 20.73 7.68
N PRO A 9 0.98 19.63 7.12
CA PRO A 9 1.07 19.36 5.67
C PRO A 9 0.52 20.48 4.79
N GLY A 10 -0.57 21.14 5.20
CA GLY A 10 -1.08 22.34 4.51
C GLY A 10 -0.14 23.54 4.61
N THR A 11 0.50 23.75 5.76
CA THR A 11 1.51 24.79 5.93
C THR A 11 2.78 24.49 5.12
N ASN A 12 3.15 23.21 4.93
CA ASN A 12 4.27 22.82 4.07
C ASN A 12 3.97 23.13 2.58
N VAL A 13 2.72 22.94 2.12
CA VAL A 13 2.27 23.41 0.79
C VAL A 13 2.54 24.91 0.63
N ALA A 14 2.19 25.72 1.65
CA ALA A 14 2.43 27.16 1.60
C ALA A 14 3.91 27.52 1.52
N VAL A 15 4.78 26.78 2.21
CA VAL A 15 6.24 26.93 2.17
C VAL A 15 6.76 26.60 0.77
N CYS A 16 6.49 25.40 0.27
CA CYS A 16 6.96 24.95 -1.05
C CYS A 16 6.48 25.86 -2.19
N ARG A 17 5.24 26.38 -2.10
CA ARG A 17 4.68 27.34 -3.06
C ARG A 17 5.46 28.66 -3.05
N LYS A 18 5.75 29.20 -1.86
CA LYS A 18 6.48 30.47 -1.70
C LYS A 18 7.92 30.37 -2.19
N GLU A 19 8.61 29.27 -1.89
CA GLU A 19 9.97 29.00 -2.39
C GLU A 19 10.05 28.99 -3.91
N ARG A 20 8.97 28.58 -4.57
CA ARG A 20 8.84 28.56 -6.04
C ARG A 20 8.33 29.87 -6.63
N GLY A 21 8.12 30.92 -5.82
CA GLY A 21 7.62 32.20 -6.28
C GLY A 21 6.18 32.16 -6.84
N LEU A 22 5.40 31.12 -6.52
CA LEU A 22 4.05 30.97 -7.05
C LEU A 22 3.04 31.71 -6.16
N SER A 23 2.11 32.46 -6.76
CA SER A 23 0.92 32.95 -6.05
C SER A 23 -0.08 31.81 -5.81
N GLN A 24 -0.98 31.96 -4.84
CA GLN A 24 -2.07 30.98 -4.64
C GLN A 24 -2.93 30.84 -5.90
N VAL A 25 -3.18 31.94 -6.62
CA VAL A 25 -3.93 31.93 -7.88
C VAL A 25 -3.20 31.10 -8.95
N ALA A 26 -1.89 31.30 -9.10
CA ALA A 26 -1.09 30.58 -10.08
C ALA A 26 -1.04 29.06 -9.78
N LEU A 27 -0.81 28.69 -8.52
CA LEU A 27 -0.78 27.29 -8.12
C LEU A 27 -2.16 26.63 -8.26
N ALA A 28 -3.21 27.28 -7.78
CA ALA A 28 -4.58 26.76 -7.87
C ALA A 28 -4.99 26.48 -9.31
N ARG A 29 -4.68 27.41 -10.24
CA ARG A 29 -4.93 27.24 -11.67
C ARG A 29 -4.15 26.08 -12.26
N ARG A 30 -2.86 25.93 -11.93
CA ARG A 30 -2.02 24.82 -12.42
C ARG A 30 -2.47 23.45 -11.90
N ALA A 31 -2.94 23.40 -10.65
CA ALA A 31 -3.38 22.17 -9.99
C ALA A 31 -4.86 21.82 -10.23
N GLY A 32 -5.62 22.67 -10.93
CA GLY A 32 -7.05 22.43 -11.18
C GLY A 32 -7.93 22.53 -9.92
N VAL A 33 -7.53 23.31 -8.91
CA VAL A 33 -8.29 23.50 -7.67
C VAL A 33 -8.73 24.96 -7.50
N SER A 34 -9.73 25.22 -6.65
CA SER A 34 -10.15 26.59 -6.36
C SER A 34 -9.15 27.31 -5.44
N VAL A 35 -8.96 28.62 -5.67
CA VAL A 35 -8.06 29.45 -4.83
C VAL A 35 -8.51 29.44 -3.37
N SER A 36 -9.83 29.44 -3.12
CA SER A 36 -10.40 29.36 -1.77
C SER A 36 -10.05 28.05 -1.08
N LEU A 37 -10.12 26.91 -1.79
CA LEU A 37 -9.74 25.60 -1.25
C LEU A 37 -8.25 25.57 -0.90
N LEU A 38 -7.38 26.03 -1.80
CA LEU A 38 -5.94 26.11 -1.54
C LEU A 38 -5.63 27.00 -0.34
N SER A 39 -6.28 28.17 -0.21
CA SER A 39 -6.09 29.05 0.93
C SER A 39 -6.49 28.38 2.25
N LYS A 40 -7.62 27.67 2.30
CA LYS A 40 -8.06 26.96 3.50
C LYS A 40 -7.15 25.78 3.86
N ILE A 41 -6.59 25.11 2.87
CA ILE A 41 -5.59 24.07 3.06
C ILE A 41 -4.31 24.66 3.66
N GLU A 42 -3.79 25.76 3.09
CA GLU A 42 -2.52 26.35 3.53
C GLU A 42 -2.52 26.81 5.00
N VAL A 43 -3.67 27.25 5.49
CA VAL A 43 -3.88 27.67 6.88
C VAL A 43 -4.35 26.54 7.81
N GLY A 44 -4.58 25.33 7.28
CA GLY A 44 -5.00 24.16 8.05
C GLY A 44 -6.50 24.08 8.38
N ASP A 45 -7.33 24.95 7.79
CA ASP A 45 -8.81 24.95 7.94
C ASP A 45 -9.46 23.80 7.15
N ARG A 46 -8.84 23.35 6.06
CA ARG A 46 -9.28 22.18 5.29
C ARG A 46 -8.19 21.13 5.23
N ALA A 47 -8.58 19.87 5.43
CA ALA A 47 -7.67 18.74 5.27
C ALA A 47 -7.13 18.69 3.83
N LEU A 48 -5.82 18.49 3.71
CA LEU A 48 -5.15 18.23 2.45
C LEU A 48 -5.38 16.76 2.08
N THR A 49 -6.36 16.49 1.22
CA THR A 49 -6.55 15.13 0.71
C THR A 49 -5.40 14.76 -0.21
N GLN A 50 -5.14 13.47 -0.34
CA GLN A 50 -4.02 12.97 -1.14
C GLN A 50 -4.15 13.30 -2.63
N GLY A 51 -5.37 13.26 -3.19
CA GLY A 51 -5.61 13.67 -4.57
C GLY A 51 -5.27 15.15 -4.81
N ILE A 52 -5.65 16.03 -3.87
CA ILE A 52 -5.28 17.44 -3.92
C ILE A 52 -3.76 17.61 -3.74
N ALA A 53 -3.16 16.86 -2.82
CA ALA A 53 -1.71 16.88 -2.61
C ALA A 53 -0.95 16.45 -3.88
N ALA A 54 -1.38 15.38 -4.55
CA ALA A 54 -0.77 14.93 -5.81
C ALA A 54 -0.90 15.98 -6.91
N ALA A 55 -2.09 16.58 -7.07
CA ALA A 55 -2.32 17.64 -8.05
C ALA A 55 -1.44 18.87 -7.77
N LEU A 56 -1.31 19.28 -6.50
CA LEU A 56 -0.45 20.38 -6.09
C LEU A 56 1.03 20.06 -6.29
N ALA A 57 1.47 18.83 -5.97
CA ALA A 57 2.84 18.38 -6.13
C ALA A 57 3.25 18.39 -7.61
N GLN A 58 2.43 17.80 -8.49
CA GLN A 58 2.63 17.89 -9.94
C GLN A 58 2.65 19.34 -10.44
N ALA A 59 1.71 20.16 -9.99
CA ALA A 59 1.67 21.58 -10.33
C ALA A 59 2.87 22.38 -9.81
N MET A 60 3.70 21.83 -8.93
CA MET A 60 4.93 22.45 -8.43
C MET A 60 6.20 21.77 -8.94
N GLY A 61 6.09 20.69 -9.71
CA GLY A 61 7.23 19.85 -10.08
C GLY A 61 7.88 19.21 -8.85
N LEU A 62 7.07 18.81 -7.87
CA LEU A 62 7.47 18.13 -6.65
C LEU A 62 6.96 16.70 -6.68
N THR A 63 7.68 15.81 -6.02
CA THR A 63 7.13 14.55 -5.55
C THR A 63 6.12 14.81 -4.42
N LEU A 64 5.20 13.88 -4.22
CA LEU A 64 4.22 13.95 -3.13
C LEU A 64 4.89 14.01 -1.75
N ASP A 65 6.03 13.33 -1.60
CA ASP A 65 6.83 13.29 -0.38
C ASP A 65 7.46 14.65 -0.05
N GLU A 66 8.10 15.28 -1.03
CA GLU A 66 8.68 16.63 -0.86
C GLU A 66 7.62 17.66 -0.48
N LEU A 67 6.42 17.56 -1.05
CA LEU A 67 5.32 18.47 -0.74
C LEU A 67 4.81 18.29 0.70
N LEU A 68 4.80 17.07 1.22
CA LEU A 68 4.16 16.75 2.49
C LEU A 68 5.15 16.76 3.66
N GLY A 69 6.45 16.67 3.36
CA GLY A 69 7.53 16.66 4.33
C GLY A 69 7.65 15.33 5.07
N THR A 70 8.87 15.01 5.52
CA THR A 70 9.12 13.85 6.37
C THR A 70 8.84 14.18 7.84
N ALA A 71 7.96 13.43 8.50
CA ALA A 71 7.79 13.50 9.94
C ALA A 71 9.08 13.04 10.67
N PRO A 72 9.47 13.67 11.80
CA PRO A 72 10.66 13.27 12.52
C PRO A 72 10.44 11.88 13.12
N VAL A 73 11.39 10.99 12.83
CA VAL A 73 11.43 9.61 13.31
C VAL A 73 11.92 9.63 14.76
N ALA A 74 11.25 8.95 15.69
CA ALA A 74 11.75 8.88 17.08
C ALA A 74 13.12 8.18 17.10
N LYS A 75 14.02 8.52 18.04
CA LYS A 75 15.37 7.90 18.11
C LYS A 75 15.37 6.36 18.10
N THR A 76 14.36 5.74 18.71
CA THR A 76 14.18 4.27 18.70
C THR A 76 13.84 3.72 17.31
N ASP A 77 13.14 4.51 16.51
CA ASP A 77 12.77 4.17 15.14
C ASP A 77 13.95 4.35 14.17
N GLU A 78 14.90 5.28 14.45
CA GLU A 78 16.14 5.43 13.67
C GLU A 78 17.04 4.18 13.74
N THR A 79 17.23 3.61 14.94
CA THR A 79 17.99 2.37 15.12
C THR A 79 17.35 1.20 14.36
N SER A 80 16.02 1.09 14.45
CA SER A 80 15.26 0.04 13.79
C SER A 80 15.30 0.17 12.26
N LEU A 81 15.21 1.40 11.74
CA LEU A 81 15.35 1.69 10.32
C LEU A 81 16.78 1.41 9.81
N THR A 82 17.79 1.70 10.63
CA THR A 82 19.19 1.35 10.31
C THR A 82 19.36 -0.16 10.21
N ALA A 83 18.81 -0.92 11.17
CA ALA A 83 18.80 -2.38 11.14
C ALA A 83 18.03 -2.94 9.94
N LEU A 84 16.91 -2.34 9.57
CA LEU A 84 16.14 -2.72 8.38
C LEU A 84 16.96 -2.54 7.09
N ASN A 85 17.59 -1.37 6.92
CA ASN A 85 18.45 -1.10 5.78
C ASN A 85 19.64 -2.07 5.72
N TYR A 86 20.21 -2.45 6.88
CA TYR A 86 21.25 -3.47 6.95
C TYR A 86 20.75 -4.84 6.47
N ALA A 87 19.58 -5.29 6.94
CA ALA A 87 18.97 -6.55 6.51
C ALA A 87 18.70 -6.57 4.99
N ILE A 88 18.14 -5.50 4.44
CA ILE A 88 17.85 -5.38 3.00
C ILE A 88 19.13 -5.46 2.15
N ARG A 89 20.22 -4.81 2.59
CA ARG A 89 21.52 -4.86 1.88
C ARG A 89 22.11 -6.27 1.83
N ARG A 90 21.79 -7.13 2.80
CA ARG A 90 22.27 -8.52 2.87
C ARG A 90 21.40 -9.52 2.12
N PHE A 91 20.42 -9.06 1.35
CA PHE A 91 19.49 -9.94 0.62
C PHE A 91 20.17 -11.08 -0.16
N ASP A 92 21.30 -10.82 -0.82
CA ASP A 92 22.02 -11.83 -1.63
C ASP A 92 23.17 -12.51 -0.87
N ILE A 93 23.37 -12.20 0.41
CA ILE A 93 24.46 -12.73 1.22
C ILE A 93 23.90 -13.85 2.10
N ALA A 94 24.23 -15.09 1.76
CA ALA A 94 23.95 -16.23 2.62
C ALA A 94 24.73 -16.10 3.94
N ASP A 95 24.04 -16.38 5.04
CA ASP A 95 24.59 -16.40 6.40
C ASP A 95 24.00 -17.60 7.13
N ALA A 96 24.38 -17.83 8.39
CA ALA A 96 23.90 -18.95 9.18
C ALA A 96 22.36 -18.96 9.23
N PRO A 97 21.70 -20.11 8.96
CA PRO A 97 20.26 -20.24 9.13
C PRO A 97 19.89 -20.01 10.60
N PRO A 98 18.64 -19.58 10.88
CA PRO A 98 18.18 -19.45 12.25
C PRO A 98 18.22 -20.80 12.97
N PRO A 99 18.52 -20.84 14.29
CA PRO A 99 18.61 -22.10 15.05
C PRO A 99 17.28 -22.83 15.18
N HIS A 100 16.16 -22.10 15.13
CA HIS A 100 14.79 -22.61 15.24
C HIS A 100 13.96 -22.18 14.01
N PRO A 101 14.22 -22.72 12.80
CA PRO A 101 13.47 -22.36 11.60
C PRO A 101 11.98 -22.72 11.69
N GLU A 102 11.61 -23.69 12.53
CA GLU A 102 10.24 -24.08 12.84
C GLU A 102 9.40 -22.95 13.47
N ASP A 103 10.05 -21.96 14.09
CA ASP A 103 9.39 -20.81 14.70
C ASP A 103 9.00 -19.70 13.70
N LEU A 104 9.60 -19.71 12.50
CA LEU A 104 9.37 -18.67 11.49
C LEU A 104 7.89 -18.45 11.13
N PRO A 105 7.03 -19.47 10.94
CA PRO A 105 5.62 -19.24 10.65
C PRO A 105 4.92 -18.45 11.77
N ARG A 106 5.17 -18.84 13.03
CA ARG A 106 4.60 -18.18 14.22
C ARG A 106 5.11 -16.75 14.37
N GLU A 107 6.39 -16.53 14.08
CA GLU A 107 6.99 -15.19 14.12
C GLU A 107 6.36 -14.26 13.08
N LEU A 108 6.19 -14.73 11.84
CA LEU A 108 5.56 -13.96 10.77
C LEU A 108 4.08 -13.69 11.04
N ALA A 109 3.35 -14.67 11.60
CA ALA A 109 1.97 -14.47 12.05
C ALA A 109 1.88 -13.36 13.10
N ALA A 110 2.77 -13.36 14.10
CA ALA A 110 2.84 -12.29 15.10
C ALA A 110 3.20 -10.93 14.50
N LEU A 111 4.06 -10.89 13.48
CA LEU A 111 4.38 -9.66 12.76
C LEU A 111 3.15 -9.12 11.98
N ASN A 112 2.41 -10.00 11.32
CA ASN A 112 1.18 -9.64 10.61
C ASN A 112 0.05 -9.22 11.57
N GLU A 113 -0.02 -9.77 12.78
CA GLU A 113 -0.96 -9.31 13.82
C GLU A 113 -0.68 -7.85 14.24
N HIS A 114 0.60 -7.47 14.40
CA HIS A 114 0.96 -6.08 14.66
C HIS A 114 0.62 -5.16 13.47
N ARG A 115 0.82 -5.64 12.23
CA ARG A 115 0.42 -4.95 10.99
C ARG A 115 -1.09 -4.74 10.95
N TYR A 116 -1.88 -5.76 11.27
CA TYR A 116 -3.34 -5.72 11.32
C TYR A 116 -3.85 -4.68 12.33
N LYS A 117 -3.23 -4.63 13.52
CA LYS A 117 -3.52 -3.61 14.55
C LYS A 117 -2.96 -2.23 14.24
N THR A 118 -2.27 -2.05 13.11
CA THR A 118 -1.61 -0.79 12.69
C THR A 118 -0.55 -0.28 13.68
N GLU A 119 0.10 -1.19 14.40
CA GLU A 119 1.14 -0.86 15.40
C GLU A 119 2.51 -0.63 14.72
N LEU A 120 2.62 0.46 13.96
CA LEU A 120 3.78 0.81 13.12
C LEU A 120 5.14 0.63 13.82
N SER A 121 5.29 1.18 15.04
CA SER A 121 6.55 1.07 15.79
C SER A 121 6.85 -0.37 16.23
N ALA A 122 5.83 -1.20 16.49
CA ALA A 122 6.05 -2.61 16.84
C ALA A 122 6.51 -3.40 15.61
N VAL A 123 5.90 -3.15 14.45
CA VAL A 123 6.32 -3.72 13.16
C VAL A 123 7.75 -3.30 12.82
N LEU A 124 8.07 -2.00 12.90
CA LEU A 124 9.40 -1.46 12.59
C LEU A 124 10.50 -2.07 13.47
N ARG A 125 10.23 -2.31 14.76
CA ARG A 125 11.19 -2.95 15.66
C ARG A 125 11.44 -4.43 15.32
N LYS A 126 10.42 -5.14 14.84
CA LYS A 126 10.46 -6.61 14.64
C LYS A 126 10.90 -7.02 13.23
N VAL A 127 10.51 -6.25 12.22
CA VAL A 127 10.74 -6.61 10.80
C VAL A 127 12.22 -6.83 10.42
N PRO A 128 13.22 -6.11 10.96
CA PRO A 128 14.62 -6.34 10.56
C PRO A 128 15.13 -7.74 10.94
N GLY A 129 14.77 -8.19 12.16
CA GLY A 129 15.14 -9.51 12.66
C GLY A 129 14.43 -10.63 11.91
N ALA A 130 13.11 -10.46 11.68
CA ALA A 130 12.31 -11.40 10.90
C ALA A 130 12.88 -11.55 9.48
N LEU A 131 13.11 -10.42 8.78
CA LEU A 131 13.64 -10.39 7.42
C LEU A 131 14.99 -11.09 7.31
N THR A 132 15.90 -10.84 8.27
CA THR A 132 17.21 -11.51 8.31
C THR A 132 17.05 -13.03 8.43
N ARG A 133 16.21 -13.51 9.36
CA ARG A 133 16.03 -14.94 9.58
C ARG A 133 15.36 -15.65 8.41
N VAL A 134 14.30 -15.10 7.83
CA VAL A 134 13.64 -15.72 6.66
C VAL A 134 14.56 -15.72 5.44
N THR A 135 15.36 -14.68 5.25
CA THR A 135 16.33 -14.60 4.14
C THR A 135 17.42 -15.65 4.29
N ASN A 136 18.03 -15.78 5.48
CA ASN A 136 19.05 -16.80 5.74
C ASN A 136 18.48 -18.22 5.60
N PHE A 137 17.26 -18.45 6.08
CA PHE A 137 16.58 -19.74 5.91
C PHE A 137 16.31 -20.06 4.43
N ALA A 138 15.87 -19.10 3.64
CA ALA A 138 15.67 -19.25 2.20
C ALA A 138 16.99 -19.54 1.46
N HIS A 139 18.09 -18.89 1.84
CA HIS A 139 19.40 -19.20 1.29
C HIS A 139 19.89 -20.61 1.64
N ALA A 140 19.64 -21.07 2.87
CA ALA A 140 20.05 -22.39 3.31
C ALA A 140 19.25 -23.52 2.66
N THR A 141 17.96 -23.30 2.41
CA THR A 141 17.04 -24.35 1.92
C THR A 141 16.77 -24.28 0.42
N GLN A 142 16.92 -23.10 -0.19
CA GLN A 142 16.58 -22.82 -1.59
C GLN A 142 15.16 -23.27 -1.98
N SER A 143 14.23 -23.37 -1.02
CA SER A 143 12.88 -23.85 -1.29
C SER A 143 11.92 -22.72 -1.69
N PRO A 144 10.94 -22.99 -2.57
CA PRO A 144 9.90 -22.01 -2.93
C PRO A 144 9.12 -21.48 -1.72
N ASP A 145 8.83 -22.33 -0.74
CA ASP A 145 8.13 -21.93 0.48
C ASP A 145 8.96 -20.96 1.34
N ALA A 146 10.28 -21.15 1.41
CA ALA A 146 11.16 -20.25 2.15
C ALA A 146 11.27 -18.89 1.43
N TRP A 147 11.40 -18.88 0.11
CA TRP A 147 11.40 -17.65 -0.68
C TRP A 147 10.05 -16.92 -0.68
N THR A 148 8.94 -17.66 -0.58
CA THR A 148 7.59 -17.09 -0.36
C THR A 148 7.55 -16.26 0.92
N ARG A 149 8.13 -16.76 2.01
CA ARG A 149 8.21 -16.00 3.29
C ARG A 149 9.06 -14.75 3.18
N VAL A 150 10.12 -14.78 2.38
CA VAL A 150 10.94 -13.59 2.09
C VAL A 150 10.09 -12.56 1.35
N ALA A 151 9.38 -12.97 0.29
CA ALA A 151 8.49 -12.10 -0.46
C ALA A 151 7.38 -11.50 0.43
N ASP A 152 6.71 -12.31 1.26
CA ASP A 152 5.67 -11.84 2.19
C ASP A 152 6.23 -10.85 3.23
N THR A 153 7.45 -11.08 3.72
CA THR A 153 8.11 -10.14 4.63
C THR A 153 8.41 -8.81 3.95
N TYR A 154 8.78 -8.81 2.67
CA TYR A 154 8.92 -7.57 1.90
C TYR A 154 7.59 -6.86 1.65
N SER A 155 6.46 -7.56 1.57
CA SER A 155 5.13 -6.94 1.58
C SER A 155 4.89 -6.13 2.87
N VAL A 156 5.34 -6.65 4.02
CA VAL A 156 5.30 -5.92 5.32
C VAL A 156 6.21 -4.69 5.29
N VAL A 157 7.42 -4.81 4.72
CA VAL A 157 8.34 -3.66 4.56
C VAL A 157 7.72 -2.59 3.66
N TYR A 158 7.12 -2.98 2.54
CA TYR A 158 6.40 -2.07 1.64
C TYR A 158 5.26 -1.37 2.38
N TRP A 159 4.40 -2.12 3.09
CA TRP A 159 3.29 -1.54 3.87
C TRP A 159 3.77 -0.51 4.88
N LEU A 160 4.83 -0.84 5.63
CA LEU A 160 5.42 0.06 6.63
C LEU A 160 5.98 1.32 5.97
N ALA A 161 6.75 1.16 4.88
CA ALA A 161 7.33 2.27 4.13
C ALA A 161 6.25 3.18 3.55
N ALA A 162 5.18 2.63 2.99
CA ALA A 162 4.05 3.40 2.46
C ALA A 162 3.35 4.22 3.56
N ARG A 163 3.13 3.62 4.75
CA ARG A 163 2.50 4.32 5.89
C ARG A 163 3.35 5.44 6.46
N HIS A 164 4.68 5.28 6.46
CA HIS A 164 5.61 6.33 6.85
C HIS A 164 6.00 7.29 5.71
N ARG A 165 5.56 7.01 4.48
CA ARG A 165 5.90 7.74 3.25
C ARG A 165 7.38 7.70 2.86
N TRP A 166 8.08 6.66 3.26
CA TRP A 166 9.45 6.41 2.81
C TRP A 166 9.45 5.85 1.37
N MET A 167 9.11 6.68 0.39
CA MET A 167 8.82 6.23 -0.99
C MET A 167 9.98 5.47 -1.62
N HIS A 168 11.23 5.92 -1.43
CA HIS A 168 12.41 5.20 -1.89
C HIS A 168 12.54 3.80 -1.26
N LEU A 169 12.17 3.65 0.01
CA LEU A 169 12.17 2.35 0.67
C LEU A 169 11.00 1.49 0.18
N ALA A 170 9.83 2.07 -0.11
CA ALA A 170 8.70 1.36 -0.70
C ALA A 170 9.07 0.78 -2.07
N GLU A 171 9.71 1.58 -2.94
CA GLU A 171 10.26 1.14 -4.23
C GLU A 171 11.29 0.02 -4.04
N LEU A 172 12.24 0.19 -3.12
CA LEU A 172 13.24 -0.84 -2.82
C LEU A 172 12.62 -2.14 -2.29
N ALA A 173 11.58 -2.03 -1.47
CA ALA A 173 10.88 -3.18 -0.91
C ALA A 173 10.19 -3.99 -2.01
N VAL A 174 9.44 -3.36 -2.91
CA VAL A 174 8.77 -4.08 -4.00
C VAL A 174 9.76 -4.64 -5.03
N MET A 175 10.89 -3.94 -5.28
CA MET A 175 11.96 -4.50 -6.11
C MET A 175 12.54 -5.78 -5.50
N LYS A 176 12.85 -5.78 -4.20
CA LYS A 176 13.36 -6.98 -3.51
C LYS A 176 12.31 -8.07 -3.34
N GLN A 177 11.04 -7.70 -3.17
CA GLN A 177 9.90 -8.63 -3.18
C GLN A 177 9.81 -9.38 -4.50
N ARG A 178 9.92 -8.68 -5.64
CA ARG A 178 9.91 -9.29 -6.97
C ARG A 178 11.06 -10.26 -7.17
N VAL A 179 12.28 -9.88 -6.78
CA VAL A 179 13.45 -10.77 -6.87
C VAL A 179 13.28 -12.02 -6.00
N ALA A 180 12.66 -11.89 -4.80
CA ALA A 180 12.32 -13.05 -3.98
C ALA A 180 11.24 -13.92 -4.63
N ALA A 181 10.23 -13.29 -5.26
CA ALA A 181 9.12 -13.97 -5.91
C ALA A 181 9.56 -14.85 -7.10
N GLU A 182 10.64 -14.49 -7.80
CA GLU A 182 11.25 -15.32 -8.87
C GLU A 182 11.67 -16.72 -8.39
N ARG A 183 11.94 -16.88 -7.09
CA ARG A 183 12.37 -18.14 -6.46
C ARG A 183 11.27 -18.77 -5.59
N ALA A 184 10.12 -18.10 -5.46
CA ALA A 184 9.03 -18.45 -4.56
C ALA A 184 7.95 -19.27 -5.27
N ASN A 185 6.85 -19.56 -4.55
CA ASN A 185 5.65 -20.10 -5.18
C ASN A 185 5.01 -19.08 -6.13
N PRO A 186 4.31 -19.51 -7.20
CA PRO A 186 3.80 -18.60 -8.24
C PRO A 186 2.91 -17.45 -7.73
N ILE A 187 2.16 -17.68 -6.65
CA ILE A 187 1.31 -16.66 -6.02
C ILE A 187 2.10 -15.42 -5.55
N SER A 188 3.38 -15.58 -5.14
CA SER A 188 4.21 -14.47 -4.68
C SER A 188 4.45 -13.42 -5.76
N ALA A 189 4.50 -13.80 -7.05
CA ALA A 189 4.62 -12.84 -8.14
C ALA A 189 3.36 -11.96 -8.27
N THR A 190 2.19 -12.55 -8.02
CA THR A 190 0.90 -11.83 -8.00
C THR A 190 0.81 -10.85 -6.85
N VAL A 191 1.22 -11.28 -5.65
CA VAL A 191 1.30 -10.39 -4.46
C VAL A 191 2.30 -9.25 -4.70
N ALA A 192 3.46 -9.55 -5.28
CA ALA A 192 4.47 -8.54 -5.61
C ALA A 192 3.96 -7.51 -6.62
N ALA A 193 3.24 -7.93 -7.67
CA ALA A 193 2.64 -7.02 -8.64
C ALA A 193 1.56 -6.12 -8.02
N ARG A 194 0.76 -6.67 -7.10
CA ARG A 194 -0.24 -5.90 -6.34
C ARG A 194 0.40 -4.80 -5.47
N ASP A 195 1.54 -5.11 -4.86
CA ASP A 195 2.29 -4.17 -4.01
C ASP A 195 3.07 -3.15 -4.85
N GLU A 196 3.65 -3.56 -5.98
CA GLU A 196 4.27 -2.68 -6.99
C GLU A 196 3.24 -1.67 -7.53
N ALA A 197 2.05 -2.12 -7.94
CA ALA A 197 0.96 -1.20 -8.32
C ALA A 197 0.56 -0.25 -7.17
N GLY A 198 0.85 -0.61 -5.93
CA GLY A 198 0.68 0.25 -4.77
C GLY A 198 1.70 1.40 -4.69
N THR A 199 2.93 1.25 -5.18
CA THR A 199 3.89 2.38 -5.24
C THR A 199 3.44 3.45 -6.23
N PHE A 200 2.83 3.03 -7.34
CA PHE A 200 2.15 3.91 -8.31
C PHE A 200 0.97 4.65 -7.69
N LEU A 201 0.14 3.96 -6.88
CA LEU A 201 -0.94 4.61 -6.11
C LEU A 201 -0.38 5.68 -5.17
N ASN A 202 0.68 5.37 -4.43
CA ASN A 202 1.29 6.29 -3.46
C ASN A 202 1.90 7.53 -4.12
N SER A 203 2.41 7.41 -5.35
CA SER A 203 3.04 8.51 -6.11
C SER A 203 2.04 9.30 -6.97
N GLY A 204 0.83 8.78 -7.17
CA GLY A 204 -0.23 9.42 -7.95
C GLY A 204 -0.24 9.06 -9.44
N ASP A 205 0.64 8.17 -9.90
CA ASP A 205 0.60 7.61 -11.27
C ASP A 205 -0.35 6.42 -11.35
N PHE A 206 -1.65 6.70 -11.25
CA PHE A 206 -2.67 5.66 -11.21
C PHE A 206 -2.78 4.85 -12.52
N ALA A 207 -2.49 5.48 -13.66
CA ALA A 207 -2.52 4.82 -14.97
C ALA A 207 -1.37 3.82 -15.11
N GLY A 208 -0.15 4.18 -14.67
CA GLY A 208 0.97 3.26 -14.59
C GLY A 208 0.66 2.05 -13.68
N GLY A 209 0.05 2.31 -12.53
CA GLY A 209 -0.39 1.26 -11.60
C GLY A 209 -1.41 0.29 -12.22
N LEU A 210 -2.40 0.80 -12.98
CA LEU A 210 -3.36 -0.07 -13.69
C LEU A 210 -2.67 -0.97 -14.71
N GLY A 211 -1.70 -0.43 -15.46
CA GLY A 211 -0.94 -1.23 -16.43
C GLY A 211 -0.16 -2.39 -15.80
N ILE A 212 0.26 -2.27 -14.53
CA ILE A 212 0.83 -3.38 -13.75
C ILE A 212 -0.24 -4.42 -13.40
N ILE A 213 -1.40 -3.95 -12.92
CA ILE A 213 -2.51 -4.83 -12.53
C ILE A 213 -3.04 -5.64 -13.72
N ASP A 214 -3.28 -5.01 -14.87
CA ASP A 214 -3.83 -5.70 -16.05
C ASP A 214 -2.91 -6.83 -16.52
N ARG A 215 -1.60 -6.60 -16.51
CA ARG A 215 -0.60 -7.63 -16.86
C ARG A 215 -0.60 -8.77 -15.83
N ALA A 216 -0.65 -8.42 -14.55
CA ALA A 216 -0.63 -9.40 -13.47
C ALA A 216 -1.90 -10.26 -13.45
N VAL A 217 -3.07 -9.69 -13.80
CA VAL A 217 -4.33 -10.44 -13.93
C VAL A 217 -4.18 -11.51 -15.01
N VAL A 218 -3.72 -11.14 -16.21
CA VAL A 218 -3.50 -12.08 -17.32
C VAL A 218 -2.53 -13.19 -16.91
N GLU A 219 -1.42 -12.83 -16.26
CA GLU A 219 -0.45 -13.82 -15.79
C GLU A 219 -1.07 -14.77 -14.75
N ALA A 220 -1.73 -14.24 -13.72
CA ALA A 220 -2.37 -15.02 -12.66
C ALA A 220 -3.46 -15.98 -13.21
N GLU A 221 -4.22 -15.57 -14.23
CA GLU A 221 -5.20 -16.44 -14.87
C GLU A 221 -4.57 -17.69 -15.49
N THR A 222 -3.36 -17.56 -16.03
CA THR A 222 -2.63 -18.64 -16.70
C THR A 222 -1.78 -19.48 -15.76
N THR A 223 -1.23 -18.90 -14.70
CA THR A 223 -0.24 -19.56 -13.81
C THR A 223 -0.86 -20.16 -12.55
N LEU A 224 -1.90 -19.53 -11.98
CA LEU A 224 -2.48 -19.95 -10.70
C LEU A 224 -3.66 -20.90 -10.89
N ARG A 225 -3.92 -21.76 -9.89
CA ARG A 225 -5.03 -22.72 -9.89
C ARG A 225 -5.74 -22.72 -8.55
N GLY A 226 -6.99 -23.20 -8.54
CA GLY A 226 -7.77 -23.40 -7.33
C GLY A 226 -7.86 -22.14 -6.46
N ARG A 227 -7.51 -22.30 -5.19
CA ARG A 227 -7.60 -21.27 -4.16
C ARG A 227 -6.65 -20.08 -4.41
N ASP A 228 -5.40 -20.34 -4.76
CA ASP A 228 -4.41 -19.30 -5.11
C ASP A 228 -4.90 -18.44 -6.27
N ARG A 229 -5.57 -19.04 -7.28
CA ARG A 229 -6.15 -18.27 -8.40
C ARG A 229 -7.26 -17.34 -7.93
N ALA A 230 -8.14 -17.83 -7.06
CA ALA A 230 -9.25 -17.02 -6.53
C ALA A 230 -8.72 -15.86 -5.68
N PHE A 231 -7.79 -16.14 -4.76
CA PHE A 231 -7.14 -15.13 -3.92
C PHE A 231 -6.34 -14.12 -4.75
N GLY A 232 -5.46 -14.60 -5.63
CA GLY A 232 -4.59 -13.77 -6.46
C GLY A 232 -5.35 -12.81 -7.38
N LEU A 233 -6.36 -13.31 -8.10
CA LEU A 233 -7.22 -12.44 -8.93
C LEU A 233 -8.03 -11.46 -8.08
N GLY A 234 -8.52 -11.91 -6.94
CA GLY A 234 -9.23 -11.07 -5.97
C GLY A 234 -8.42 -9.85 -5.56
N ILE A 235 -7.22 -10.04 -5.01
CA ILE A 235 -6.38 -8.95 -4.53
C ILE A 235 -5.93 -8.00 -5.64
N LEU A 236 -5.74 -8.51 -6.87
CA LEU A 236 -5.43 -7.70 -8.04
C LEU A 236 -6.61 -6.82 -8.45
N HIS A 237 -7.83 -7.37 -8.51
CA HIS A 237 -9.02 -6.60 -8.82
C HIS A 237 -9.37 -5.58 -7.74
N LEU A 238 -9.13 -5.88 -6.45
CA LEU A 238 -9.26 -4.89 -5.38
C LEU A 238 -8.28 -3.71 -5.54
N ARG A 239 -7.05 -3.96 -6.00
CA ARG A 239 -6.10 -2.88 -6.31
C ARG A 239 -6.48 -2.13 -7.59
N GLY A 240 -6.92 -2.84 -8.63
CA GLY A 240 -7.35 -2.28 -9.90
C GLY A 240 -8.54 -1.33 -9.75
N LEU A 241 -9.58 -1.73 -9.01
CA LEU A 241 -10.74 -0.87 -8.77
C LEU A 241 -10.36 0.41 -8.00
N THR A 242 -9.41 0.34 -7.06
CA THR A 242 -8.93 1.53 -6.34
C THR A 242 -8.18 2.49 -7.27
N LEU A 243 -7.29 1.98 -8.11
CA LEU A 243 -6.55 2.81 -9.09
C LEU A 243 -7.48 3.43 -10.12
N ALA A 244 -8.42 2.66 -10.68
CA ALA A 244 -9.42 3.15 -11.62
C ALA A 244 -10.34 4.20 -10.99
N GLY A 245 -10.75 4.00 -9.73
CA GLY A 245 -11.52 4.98 -8.97
C GLY A 245 -10.79 6.31 -8.81
N ARG A 246 -9.48 6.28 -8.53
CA ARG A 246 -8.63 7.47 -8.42
C ARG A 246 -8.47 8.23 -9.74
N LEU A 247 -8.50 7.51 -10.88
CA LEU A 247 -8.55 8.10 -12.22
C LEU A 247 -9.93 8.64 -12.61
N LYS A 248 -10.97 8.35 -11.82
CA LYS A 248 -12.37 8.58 -12.19
C LYS A 248 -12.78 7.83 -13.47
N ASP A 249 -12.10 6.73 -13.79
CA ASP A 249 -12.47 5.85 -14.91
C ASP A 249 -13.53 4.86 -14.45
N LYS A 250 -14.79 5.27 -14.60
CA LYS A 250 -15.95 4.46 -14.18
C LYS A 250 -16.01 3.10 -14.89
N ALA A 251 -15.67 3.04 -16.18
CA ALA A 251 -15.81 1.82 -16.96
C ALA A 251 -14.84 0.75 -16.44
N THR A 252 -13.58 1.11 -16.26
CA THR A 252 -12.55 0.21 -15.72
C THR A 252 -12.80 -0.13 -14.26
N ALA A 253 -13.25 0.84 -13.45
CA ALA A 253 -13.62 0.59 -12.06
C ALA A 253 -14.76 -0.44 -11.96
N ASP A 254 -15.85 -0.27 -12.72
CA ASP A 254 -16.99 -1.19 -12.72
C ASP A 254 -16.60 -2.61 -13.19
N GLN A 255 -15.66 -2.73 -14.15
CA GLN A 255 -15.11 -4.02 -14.58
C GLN A 255 -14.37 -4.74 -13.44
N HIS A 256 -13.46 -4.06 -12.76
CA HIS A 256 -12.73 -4.62 -11.62
C HIS A 256 -13.64 -4.90 -10.42
N ILE A 257 -14.65 -4.06 -10.15
CA ILE A 257 -15.65 -4.30 -9.10
C ILE A 257 -16.40 -5.60 -9.37
N GLY A 258 -16.92 -5.78 -10.60
CA GLY A 258 -17.64 -7.00 -10.97
C GLY A 258 -16.76 -8.25 -10.90
N ALA A 259 -15.48 -8.12 -11.28
CA ALA A 259 -14.53 -9.23 -11.19
C ALA A 259 -14.17 -9.58 -9.74
N ALA A 260 -13.93 -8.57 -8.88
CA ALA A 260 -13.65 -8.76 -7.47
C ALA A 260 -14.79 -9.50 -6.75
N TRP A 261 -16.05 -9.13 -7.01
CA TRP A 261 -17.20 -9.84 -6.44
C TRP A 261 -17.29 -11.30 -6.89
N ARG A 262 -17.12 -11.58 -8.18
CA ARG A 262 -17.10 -12.97 -8.68
C ARG A 262 -16.01 -13.81 -8.02
N THR A 263 -14.82 -13.23 -7.81
CA THR A 263 -13.73 -13.93 -7.11
C THR A 263 -14.02 -14.13 -5.64
N ALA A 264 -14.64 -13.14 -4.97
CA ALA A 264 -14.97 -13.21 -3.54
C ALA A 264 -16.07 -14.25 -3.25
N GLU A 265 -17.11 -14.32 -4.09
CA GLU A 265 -18.17 -15.33 -3.99
C GLU A 265 -17.61 -16.76 -4.12
N GLY A 266 -16.67 -16.98 -5.05
CA GLY A 266 -15.99 -18.26 -5.20
C GLY A 266 -15.00 -18.60 -4.08
N TYR A 267 -14.53 -17.58 -3.34
CA TYR A 267 -13.61 -17.73 -2.22
C TYR A 267 -14.32 -18.02 -0.89
N GLY A 268 -15.56 -17.54 -0.75
CA GLY A 268 -16.50 -17.92 0.32
C GLY A 268 -16.45 -16.99 1.53
N GLU A 269 -15.34 -16.99 2.27
CA GLU A 269 -15.19 -16.22 3.52
C GLU A 269 -13.93 -15.34 3.51
N ASP A 270 -13.90 -14.30 4.34
CA ASP A 270 -12.72 -13.44 4.48
C ASP A 270 -11.59 -14.16 5.22
N LEU A 271 -10.46 -14.32 4.52
CA LEU A 271 -9.29 -15.01 5.04
C LEU A 271 -8.03 -14.17 4.81
N ASP A 272 -7.07 -14.30 5.72
CA ASP A 272 -5.73 -13.73 5.57
C ASP A 272 -4.82 -14.76 4.90
N GLU A 273 -4.34 -14.43 3.70
CA GLU A 273 -3.28 -15.16 3.03
C GLU A 273 -2.18 -14.16 2.66
N HIS A 274 -0.92 -14.55 2.81
CA HIS A 274 0.23 -13.67 2.55
C HIS A 274 0.19 -12.34 3.33
N GLY A 275 -0.49 -12.28 4.48
CA GLY A 275 -0.68 -11.04 5.26
C GLY A 275 -1.61 -10.03 4.60
N ILE A 276 -2.48 -10.49 3.68
CA ILE A 276 -3.48 -9.70 2.97
C ILE A 276 -4.83 -10.36 3.19
N HIS A 277 -5.79 -9.58 3.69
CA HIS A 277 -7.16 -10.04 3.84
C HIS A 277 -7.89 -9.94 2.50
N PHE A 278 -8.61 -11.00 2.15
CA PHE A 278 -9.47 -11.02 0.98
C PHE A 278 -10.73 -11.84 1.26
N GLY A 279 -11.86 -11.34 0.76
CA GLY A 279 -13.18 -11.97 0.86
C GLY A 279 -14.29 -10.95 0.61
N PRO A 280 -15.56 -11.35 0.82
CA PRO A 280 -16.72 -10.50 0.64
C PRO A 280 -16.68 -9.17 1.43
N ASP A 281 -16.27 -9.19 2.70
CA ASP A 281 -16.26 -8.02 3.58
C ASP A 281 -15.15 -7.02 3.18
N GLN A 282 -13.97 -7.52 2.81
CA GLN A 282 -12.90 -6.68 2.25
C GLN A 282 -13.30 -6.11 0.88
N THR A 283 -13.96 -6.90 0.03
CA THR A 283 -14.42 -6.44 -1.28
C THR A 283 -15.42 -5.29 -1.14
N ALA A 284 -16.41 -5.47 -0.26
CA ALA A 284 -17.36 -4.44 0.13
C ALA A 284 -16.68 -3.11 0.52
N THR A 285 -15.70 -3.19 1.41
CA THR A 285 -14.94 -2.01 1.90
C THR A 285 -14.28 -1.27 0.74
N HIS A 286 -13.58 -2.00 -0.12
CA HIS A 286 -12.89 -1.47 -1.30
C HIS A 286 -13.86 -0.82 -2.31
N VAL A 287 -15.03 -1.41 -2.54
CA VAL A 287 -16.07 -0.88 -3.44
C VAL A 287 -16.64 0.44 -2.93
N ILE A 288 -17.00 0.51 -1.63
CA ILE A 288 -17.53 1.73 -1.01
C ILE A 288 -16.49 2.87 -1.08
N SER A 289 -15.23 2.59 -0.75
CA SER A 289 -14.13 3.56 -0.87
C SER A 289 -13.96 4.04 -2.31
N THR A 290 -14.09 3.16 -3.29
CA THR A 290 -13.92 3.47 -4.71
C THR A 290 -15.06 4.34 -5.25
N TYR A 291 -16.31 4.06 -4.89
CA TYR A 291 -17.42 4.95 -5.25
C TYR A 291 -17.27 6.33 -4.60
N SER A 292 -16.75 6.38 -3.38
CA SER A 292 -16.42 7.64 -2.71
C SER A 292 -15.31 8.40 -3.44
N ASP A 293 -14.25 7.70 -3.86
CA ASP A 293 -13.17 8.24 -4.68
C ASP A 293 -13.64 8.70 -6.07
N MET A 294 -14.80 8.25 -6.55
CA MET A 294 -15.44 8.70 -7.80
C MET A 294 -16.52 9.79 -7.61
N ASP A 295 -16.65 10.37 -6.41
CA ASP A 295 -17.69 11.33 -6.02
C ASP A 295 -19.14 10.78 -6.15
N GLN A 296 -19.29 9.45 -6.20
CA GLN A 296 -20.58 8.77 -6.26
C GLN A 296 -21.10 8.45 -4.86
N HIS A 297 -21.19 9.47 -4.00
CA HIS A 297 -21.49 9.30 -2.57
C HIS A 297 -22.85 8.60 -2.31
N ARG A 298 -23.85 8.84 -3.16
CA ARG A 298 -25.16 8.16 -3.05
C ARG A 298 -25.03 6.66 -3.32
N THR A 299 -24.25 6.27 -4.34
CA THR A 299 -23.99 4.87 -4.67
C THR A 299 -23.17 4.19 -3.57
N ALA A 300 -22.18 4.89 -3.02
CA ALA A 300 -21.38 4.38 -1.89
C ALA A 300 -22.26 4.08 -0.66
N LEU A 301 -23.16 5.00 -0.30
CA LEU A 301 -24.11 4.82 0.81
C LEU A 301 -25.10 3.69 0.54
N GLY A 302 -25.69 3.64 -0.66
CA GLY A 302 -26.60 2.55 -1.03
C GLY A 302 -25.93 1.18 -0.97
N THR A 303 -24.70 1.07 -1.47
CA THR A 303 -23.91 -0.16 -1.40
C THR A 303 -23.63 -0.56 0.04
N ALA A 304 -23.26 0.40 0.91
CA ALA A 304 -23.06 0.13 2.32
C ALA A 304 -24.35 -0.37 3.02
N ASP A 305 -25.48 0.26 2.75
CA ASP A 305 -26.78 -0.11 3.32
C ASP A 305 -27.23 -1.53 2.88
N ASP A 306 -26.98 -1.89 1.62
CA ASP A 306 -27.31 -3.21 1.10
C ASP A 306 -26.42 -4.30 1.73
N LEU A 307 -25.13 -4.00 1.95
CA LEU A 307 -24.19 -4.90 2.62
C LEU A 307 -24.55 -5.11 4.10
N PHE A 308 -24.91 -4.04 4.82
CA PHE A 308 -25.38 -4.17 6.21
C PHE A 308 -26.66 -5.01 6.30
N ARG A 309 -27.57 -4.88 5.33
CA ARG A 309 -28.79 -5.72 5.26
C ARG A 309 -28.50 -7.17 4.89
N GLY A 310 -27.44 -7.41 4.12
CA GLY A 310 -26.97 -8.74 3.72
C GLY A 310 -26.18 -9.50 4.80
N GLY A 311 -25.85 -8.87 5.92
CA GLY A 311 -25.13 -9.49 7.04
C GLY A 311 -23.61 -9.38 6.99
N THR A 312 -23.05 -8.63 6.04
CA THR A 312 -21.61 -8.33 5.89
C THR A 312 -21.14 -7.40 7.02
N SER A 313 -20.10 -7.80 7.75
CA SER A 313 -19.52 -7.00 8.82
C SER A 313 -18.37 -6.14 8.27
N LEU A 314 -18.52 -4.81 8.22
CA LEU A 314 -17.40 -3.97 7.81
C LEU A 314 -16.23 -4.08 8.81
N PRO A 315 -14.99 -4.27 8.33
CA PRO A 315 -13.80 -4.31 9.18
C PRO A 315 -13.57 -2.96 9.88
N PRO A 316 -12.88 -2.94 11.04
CA PRO A 316 -12.61 -1.70 11.78
C PRO A 316 -11.84 -0.65 10.92
N PRO A 317 -12.01 0.66 11.19
CA PRO A 317 -11.58 1.77 10.32
C PRO A 317 -10.08 1.82 9.93
N GLY A 318 -9.20 1.07 10.61
CA GLY A 318 -7.76 0.99 10.30
C GLY A 318 -7.40 0.10 9.11
N LEU A 319 -8.36 -0.71 8.63
CA LEU A 319 -8.22 -1.67 7.52
C LEU A 319 -8.66 -1.11 6.16
N ALA A 320 -9.08 0.16 6.11
CA ALA A 320 -9.31 0.82 4.83
C ALA A 320 -8.07 0.62 3.93
N PRO A 321 -8.26 0.37 2.62
CA PRO A 321 -7.15 0.32 1.68
C PRO A 321 -6.24 1.51 1.96
N CYS A 322 -4.93 1.29 1.96
CA CYS A 322 -3.99 2.41 1.96
C CYS A 322 -4.29 3.21 0.69
N THR A 323 -5.12 4.24 0.86
CA THR A 323 -5.32 5.33 -0.08
C THR A 323 -4.03 6.09 -0.13
#